data_AF-A0YIM7-F1
#
_entry.id   AF-A0YIM7-F1
#
_cell.length_a   1.000
_cell.length_b   1.000
_cell.length_c   1.000
_cell.angle_alpha   90.00
_cell.angle_beta   90.00
_cell.angle_gamma   90.00
#
_symmetry.space_group_name_H-M   'P 1'
#
loop_
_entity.id
_entity.type
_entity.pdbx_description
1 polymer ?
#
loop_
_entity_poly.entity_id
_entity_poly.type
_entity_poly.pdbx_seq_one_letter_code
_entity_poly.pdbx_strand_id
1 'polypeptide(L)'
;MTILGSIQPEPDEKSWQYQLDRFVENNQQELAALAWGFYQEQTEHDNTLGIDLLPTPHFISCSRDALEKLNKSVNNKLQEILGLVDGYQPEQEVLMIGFANNGVKLIYFEPELTPPECFQTLGQNISSLSEKLEAKMIAEMKI
;
A
#
# COMPACT_ATOMS: atom_id res chain seq x y z
N MET A 1 -5.97 -43.74 0.75
CA MET A 1 -5.03 -42.65 1.06
C MET A 1 -5.19 -41.63 -0.05
N THR A 2 -5.99 -40.59 0.17
CA THR A 2 -6.30 -39.58 -0.84
C THR A 2 -5.61 -38.29 -0.44
N ILE A 3 -4.75 -37.83 -1.34
CA ILE A 3 -3.88 -36.67 -1.21
C ILE A 3 -4.78 -35.43 -1.28
N LEU A 4 -4.74 -34.56 -0.26
CA LEU A 4 -5.36 -33.23 -0.31
C LEU A 4 -4.55 -32.38 -1.29
N GLY A 5 -4.88 -32.47 -2.58
CA GLY A 5 -4.43 -31.51 -3.58
C GLY A 5 -5.06 -30.17 -3.26
N SER A 6 -4.24 -29.23 -2.78
CA SER A 6 -4.61 -27.83 -2.64
C SER A 6 -4.89 -27.26 -4.03
N ILE A 7 -6.16 -27.27 -4.43
CA ILE A 7 -6.65 -26.45 -5.53
C ILE A 7 -6.64 -25.02 -4.97
N GLN A 8 -5.52 -24.30 -5.09
CA GLN A 8 -5.59 -22.85 -4.98
C GLN A 8 -6.46 -22.40 -6.15
N PRO A 9 -7.60 -21.73 -5.90
CA PRO A 9 -8.39 -21.16 -6.99
C PRO A 9 -7.50 -20.22 -7.78
N GLU A 10 -7.61 -20.25 -9.11
CA GLU A 10 -6.88 -19.31 -9.95
C GLU A 10 -7.22 -17.87 -9.51
N PRO A 11 -6.24 -16.95 -9.54
CA PRO A 11 -6.48 -15.56 -9.16
C PRO A 11 -7.63 -15.00 -9.98
N ASP A 12 -8.65 -14.45 -9.30
CA ASP A 12 -9.65 -13.66 -9.99
C ASP A 12 -8.97 -12.37 -10.46
N GLU A 13 -8.57 -12.37 -11.74
CA GLU A 13 -7.87 -11.23 -12.35
C GLU A 13 -8.68 -9.93 -12.28
N LYS A 14 -9.99 -10.02 -12.04
CA LYS A 14 -10.88 -8.87 -11.86
C LYS A 14 -10.96 -8.39 -10.43
N SER A 15 -10.50 -9.18 -9.45
CA SER A 15 -10.49 -8.75 -8.06
C SER A 15 -9.58 -7.53 -7.88
N TRP A 16 -10.04 -6.55 -7.11
CA TRP A 16 -9.25 -5.34 -6.86
C TRP A 16 -7.92 -5.68 -6.16
N GLN A 17 -7.89 -6.76 -5.36
CA GLN A 17 -6.70 -7.24 -4.69
C GLN A 17 -5.63 -7.67 -5.68
N TYR A 18 -6.01 -8.47 -6.69
CA TYR A 18 -5.08 -8.92 -7.72
C TYR A 18 -4.59 -7.74 -8.58
N GLN A 19 -5.50 -6.86 -8.98
CA GLN A 19 -5.14 -5.66 -9.75
C GLN A 19 -4.18 -4.75 -8.96
N LEU A 20 -4.39 -4.64 -7.65
CA LEU A 20 -3.50 -3.87 -6.76
C LEU A 20 -2.13 -4.52 -6.63
N ASP A 21 -2.06 -5.85 -6.48
CA ASP A 21 -0.76 -6.56 -6.46
C ASP A 21 0.01 -6.32 -7.75
N ARG A 22 -0.65 -6.47 -8.91
CA ARG A 22 -0.03 -6.24 -10.22
C ARG A 22 0.46 -4.81 -10.37
N PHE A 23 -0.31 -3.82 -9.93
CA PHE A 23 0.12 -2.43 -9.92
C PHE A 23 1.35 -2.23 -9.04
N VAL A 24 1.35 -2.80 -7.83
CA VAL A 24 2.49 -2.69 -6.89
C VAL A 24 3.74 -3.33 -7.48
N GLU A 25 3.65 -4.55 -8.00
CA GLU A 25 4.75 -5.28 -8.64
C GLU A 25 5.38 -4.47 -9.79
N ASN A 26 4.55 -3.82 -10.62
CA ASN A 26 5.01 -3.04 -11.77
C ASN A 26 5.63 -1.69 -11.39
N ASN A 27 5.43 -1.21 -10.16
CA ASN A 27 5.75 0.17 -9.76
C ASN A 27 6.49 0.24 -8.40
N GLN A 28 7.16 -0.84 -7.97
CA GLN A 28 7.81 -0.91 -6.65
C GLN A 28 8.78 0.24 -6.40
N GLN A 29 9.59 0.61 -7.39
CA GLN A 29 10.61 1.67 -7.22
C GLN A 29 9.96 3.05 -7.03
N GLU A 30 8.96 3.40 -7.84
CA GLU A 30 8.20 4.65 -7.66
C GLU A 30 7.42 4.65 -6.34
N LEU A 31 6.84 3.52 -5.93
CA LEU A 31 6.13 3.41 -4.66
C LEU A 31 7.07 3.54 -3.46
N ALA A 32 8.27 2.99 -3.54
CA ALA A 32 9.31 3.17 -2.52
C ALA A 32 9.75 4.64 -2.40
N ALA A 33 9.96 5.31 -3.54
CA ALA A 33 10.23 6.74 -3.55
C ALA A 33 9.07 7.54 -2.91
N LEU A 34 7.83 7.25 -3.30
CA LEU A 34 6.65 7.94 -2.75
C LEU A 34 6.51 7.73 -1.24
N ALA A 35 6.66 6.50 -0.76
CA ALA A 35 6.57 6.17 0.66
C ALA A 35 7.63 6.91 1.48
N TRP A 36 8.87 6.95 1.01
CA TRP A 36 9.94 7.71 1.67
C TRP A 36 9.65 9.21 1.69
N GLY A 37 9.27 9.79 0.55
CA GLY A 37 8.92 11.20 0.48
C GLY A 37 7.79 11.54 1.46
N PHE A 38 6.76 10.69 1.50
CA PHE A 38 5.59 10.90 2.36
C PHE A 38 6.00 10.84 3.83
N TYR A 39 6.87 9.89 4.19
CA TYR A 39 7.44 9.80 5.52
C TYR A 39 8.20 11.08 5.91
N GLN A 40 9.04 11.62 5.02
CA GLN A 40 9.85 12.83 5.28
C GLN A 40 9.01 14.11 5.46
N GLU A 41 7.83 14.19 4.84
CA GLU A 41 6.93 15.35 5.00
C GLU A 41 6.17 15.37 6.33
N GLN A 42 6.17 14.25 7.06
CA GLN A 42 5.49 14.16 8.35
C GLN A 42 6.34 14.75 9.48
N THR A 43 5.68 15.46 10.40
CA THR A 43 6.34 16.00 11.60
C THR A 43 6.49 14.95 12.69
N GLU A 44 5.45 14.16 12.94
CA GLU A 44 5.39 13.17 14.03
C GLU A 44 5.50 11.72 13.52
N HIS A 45 5.55 11.52 12.20
CA HIS A 45 5.63 10.20 11.56
C HIS A 45 4.53 9.18 11.95
N ASP A 46 3.40 9.66 12.47
CA ASP A 46 2.28 8.84 12.95
C ASP A 46 1.28 8.41 11.88
N ASN A 47 1.47 8.85 10.62
CA ASN A 47 0.59 8.50 9.52
C ASN A 47 1.20 7.43 8.63
N THR A 48 0.35 6.49 8.23
CA THR A 48 0.65 5.46 7.24
C THR A 48 0.12 5.89 5.88
N LEU A 49 0.90 5.68 4.82
CA LEU A 49 0.44 5.90 3.45
C LEU A 49 -0.63 4.87 3.08
N GLY A 50 -1.74 5.32 2.53
CA GLY A 50 -2.82 4.47 2.06
C GLY A 50 -3.15 4.69 0.59
N ILE A 51 -3.90 3.75 0.02
CA ILE A 51 -4.51 3.85 -1.31
C ILE A 51 -6.00 3.63 -1.13
N ASP A 52 -6.82 4.63 -1.41
CA ASP A 52 -8.26 4.44 -1.56
C ASP A 52 -8.58 4.25 -3.03
N LEU A 53 -9.12 3.08 -3.38
CA LEU A 53 -9.39 2.70 -4.76
C LEU A 53 -10.73 3.23 -5.27
N LEU A 54 -11.58 3.80 -4.41
CA LEU A 54 -12.94 4.19 -4.76
C LEU A 54 -13.25 5.64 -4.36
N PRO A 55 -14.08 6.37 -5.14
CA PRO A 55 -14.58 6.02 -6.47
C PRO A 55 -13.51 6.14 -7.57
N THR A 56 -12.34 6.71 -7.26
CA THR A 56 -11.19 6.81 -8.17
C THR A 56 -9.93 6.56 -7.35
N PRO A 57 -9.00 5.70 -7.81
CA PRO A 57 -7.76 5.41 -7.09
C PRO A 57 -6.94 6.67 -6.78
N HIS A 58 -6.65 6.88 -5.49
CA HIS A 58 -5.81 7.98 -5.02
C HIS A 58 -5.08 7.62 -3.72
N PHE A 59 -3.98 8.31 -3.45
CA PHE A 59 -3.25 8.15 -2.20
C PHE A 59 -3.91 8.95 -1.07
N ILE A 60 -3.86 8.39 0.14
CA ILE A 60 -4.40 9.01 1.35
C ILE A 60 -3.40 8.91 2.50
N SER A 61 -3.52 9.80 3.47
CA SER A 61 -2.80 9.73 4.74
C SER A 61 -3.70 9.11 5.80
N CYS A 62 -3.29 7.96 6.35
CA CYS A 62 -4.03 7.25 7.39
C CYS A 62 -3.38 7.49 8.75
N SER A 63 -4.03 8.26 9.63
CA SER A 63 -3.51 8.42 10.98
C SER A 63 -3.60 7.13 11.79
N ARG A 64 -2.65 6.93 12.71
CA ARG A 64 -2.67 5.80 13.64
C ARG A 64 -4.01 5.65 14.37
N ASP A 65 -4.57 6.77 14.83
CA ASP A 65 -5.88 6.86 15.48
C ASP A 65 -7.04 6.37 14.59
N ALA A 66 -7.01 6.69 13.30
CA ALA A 66 -8.03 6.24 12.36
C ALA A 66 -7.93 4.72 12.14
N LEU A 67 -6.71 4.20 12.03
CA LEU A 67 -6.48 2.76 11.92
C LEU A 67 -6.91 1.98 13.17
N GLU A 68 -6.72 2.54 14.37
CA GLU A 68 -7.24 1.93 15.59
C GLU A 68 -8.77 1.89 15.63
N LYS A 69 -9.42 3.00 15.26
CA LYS A 69 -10.88 3.08 15.20
C LYS A 69 -11.44 2.08 14.20
N LEU A 70 -10.80 1.93 13.05
CA LEU A 70 -11.14 0.92 12.05
C LEU A 70 -10.95 -0.49 12.61
N ASN A 71 -9.81 -0.78 13.25
CA ASN A 71 -9.56 -2.10 13.84
C ASN A 71 -10.65 -2.47 14.86
N LYS A 72 -11.02 -1.53 15.73
CA LYS A 72 -12.12 -1.71 16.71
C LYS A 72 -13.46 -1.97 16.02
N SER A 73 -13.78 -1.26 14.93
CA SER A 73 -15.05 -1.44 14.20
C SER A 73 -15.17 -2.79 13.50
N VAL A 74 -14.04 -3.40 13.13
CA VAL A 74 -14.00 -4.74 12.53
C VAL A 74 -13.68 -5.86 13.53
N ASN A 75 -13.99 -5.65 14.82
CA ASN A 75 -13.75 -6.62 15.91
C ASN A 75 -12.29 -7.06 16.02
N ASN A 76 -11.36 -6.11 15.95
CA ASN A 76 -9.92 -6.27 16.10
C ASN A 76 -9.23 -7.18 15.05
N LYS A 77 -9.84 -7.33 13.86
CA LYS A 77 -9.31 -8.18 12.78
C LYS A 77 -8.08 -7.62 12.05
N LEU A 78 -7.72 -6.35 12.27
CA LEU A 78 -6.55 -5.70 11.67
C LEU A 78 -5.35 -5.64 12.63
N GLN A 79 -5.40 -6.35 13.77
CA GLN A 79 -4.35 -6.28 14.79
C GLN A 79 -2.95 -6.60 14.25
N GLU A 80 -2.85 -7.55 13.32
CA GLU A 80 -1.58 -7.90 12.66
C GLU A 80 -1.05 -6.76 11.79
N ILE A 81 -1.93 -6.11 11.01
CA ILE A 81 -1.58 -4.93 10.22
C ILE A 81 -1.09 -3.80 11.14
N LEU A 82 -1.77 -3.56 12.28
CA LEU A 82 -1.31 -2.56 13.24
C LEU A 82 0.06 -2.90 13.82
N GLY A 83 0.33 -4.18 14.11
CA GLY A 83 1.64 -4.61 14.60
C GLY A 83 2.76 -4.36 13.58
N LEU A 84 2.47 -4.52 12.28
CA LEU A 84 3.43 -4.23 11.21
C LEU A 84 3.63 -2.72 11.02
N VAL A 85 2.57 -1.92 11.15
CA VAL A 85 2.68 -0.46 11.18
C VAL A 85 3.58 0.00 12.33
N ASP A 86 3.40 -0.56 13.53
CA ASP A 86 4.18 -0.20 14.72
C ASP A 86 5.67 -0.63 14.61
N GLY A 87 5.98 -1.65 13.80
CA GLY A 87 7.34 -2.16 13.57
C GLY A 87 8.00 -1.69 12.27
N TYR A 88 7.34 -0.82 11.51
CA TYR A 88 7.74 -0.42 10.16
C TYR A 88 9.09 0.31 10.13
N GLN A 89 9.97 -0.08 9.19
CA GLN A 89 11.27 0.56 8.95
C GLN A 89 11.27 1.32 7.61
N PRO A 90 10.94 2.63 7.60
CA PRO A 90 10.78 3.39 6.36
C PRO A 90 12.06 3.54 5.54
N GLU A 91 13.23 3.39 6.15
CA GLU A 91 14.52 3.43 5.45
C GLU A 91 14.79 2.16 4.62
N GLN A 92 14.07 1.07 4.86
CA GLN A 92 14.34 -0.24 4.25
C GLN A 92 13.12 -0.80 3.52
N GLU A 93 11.92 -0.59 4.06
CA GLU A 93 10.71 -1.27 3.65
C GLU A 93 9.67 -0.27 3.12
N VAL A 94 8.71 -0.77 2.37
CA VAL A 94 7.49 -0.04 1.99
C VAL A 94 6.31 -0.69 2.70
N LEU A 95 5.56 0.12 3.45
CA LEU A 95 4.29 -0.28 4.05
C LEU A 95 3.20 0.69 3.62
N MET A 96 2.13 0.14 3.04
CA MET A 96 0.94 0.89 2.67
C MET A 96 -0.33 0.07 2.94
N ILE A 97 -1.48 0.75 3.00
CA ILE A 97 -2.77 0.09 3.21
C ILE A 97 -3.72 0.44 2.06
N GLY A 98 -4.16 -0.57 1.32
CA GLY A 98 -5.17 -0.45 0.26
C GLY A 98 -6.59 -0.65 0.78
N PHE A 99 -7.52 0.20 0.33
CA PHE A 99 -8.94 0.17 0.71
C PHE A 99 -9.83 0.05 -0.54
N ALA A 100 -10.78 -0.88 -0.53
CA ALA A 100 -11.84 -0.97 -1.53
C ALA A 100 -13.01 -1.85 -1.04
N ASN A 101 -14.25 -1.51 -1.38
CA ASN A 101 -15.43 -2.35 -1.13
C ASN A 101 -15.55 -2.85 0.33
N ASN A 102 -15.27 -1.99 1.32
CA ASN A 102 -15.17 -2.32 2.76
C ASN A 102 -14.06 -3.32 3.13
N GLY A 103 -13.19 -3.67 2.19
CA GLY A 103 -12.00 -4.47 2.37
C GLY A 103 -10.77 -3.61 2.62
N VAL A 104 -9.82 -4.20 3.34
CA VAL A 104 -8.50 -3.65 3.61
C VAL A 104 -7.47 -4.66 3.14
N LYS A 105 -6.37 -4.18 2.56
CA LYS A 105 -5.23 -5.00 2.16
C LYS A 105 -3.94 -4.32 2.57
N LEU A 106 -3.07 -5.06 3.24
CA LEU A 106 -1.70 -4.63 3.48
C LEU A 106 -0.89 -4.76 2.18
N ILE A 107 -0.14 -3.71 1.87
CA ILE A 107 0.94 -3.73 0.88
C ILE A 107 2.22 -3.62 1.69
N TYR A 108 3.07 -4.63 1.59
CA TYR A 108 4.32 -4.68 2.36
C TYR A 108 5.40 -5.40 1.55
N PHE A 109 6.50 -4.72 1.30
CA PHE A 109 7.64 -5.28 0.55
C PHE A 109 8.94 -4.53 0.85
N GLU A 110 10.06 -5.19 0.61
CA GLU A 110 11.40 -4.59 0.59
C GLU A 110 11.79 -4.37 -0.89
N PRO A 111 11.96 -3.11 -1.34
CA PRO A 111 12.36 -2.81 -2.73
C PRO A 111 13.83 -3.18 -2.99
N GLU A 112 14.19 -3.37 -4.26
CA GLU A 112 15.59 -3.67 -4.66
C GLU A 112 16.58 -2.54 -4.30
N LEU A 113 16.15 -1.28 -4.44
CA LEU A 113 16.85 -0.10 -3.94
C LEU A 113 16.11 0.42 -2.73
N THR A 114 16.84 0.89 -1.72
CA THR A 114 16.20 1.39 -0.50
C THR A 114 15.25 2.57 -0.81
N PRO A 115 14.18 2.78 -0.03
CA PRO A 115 13.27 3.91 -0.24
C PRO A 115 13.97 5.28 -0.37
N PRO A 116 15.00 5.62 0.44
CA PRO A 116 15.79 6.85 0.25
C PRO A 116 16.51 6.93 -1.11
N GLU A 117 17.09 5.83 -1.60
CA GLU A 117 17.77 5.78 -2.91
C GLU A 117 16.78 5.92 -4.07
N CYS A 118 15.61 5.30 -3.94
CA CYS A 118 14.50 5.47 -4.89
C CYS A 118 14.08 6.94 -4.96
N PHE A 119 13.92 7.59 -3.81
CA PHE A 119 13.52 8.99 -3.71
C PHE A 119 14.57 9.96 -4.29
N GLN A 120 15.87 9.72 -4.08
CA GLN A 120 16.92 10.53 -4.69
C GLN A 120 16.83 10.55 -6.22
N THR A 121 16.40 9.44 -6.81
CA THR A 121 16.30 9.27 -8.27
C THR A 121 14.96 9.80 -8.82
N LEU A 122 13.86 9.57 -8.11
CA LEU A 122 12.49 9.73 -8.64
C LEU A 122 11.63 10.76 -7.89
N GLY A 123 12.05 11.14 -6.67
CA GLY A 123 11.23 11.83 -5.68
C GLY A 123 11.45 13.34 -5.58
N GLN A 124 12.09 13.98 -6.55
CA GLN A 124 12.38 15.44 -6.52
C GLN A 124 11.12 16.31 -6.33
N ASN A 125 9.94 15.80 -6.69
CA ASN A 125 8.65 16.40 -6.35
C ASN A 125 7.64 15.30 -6.03
N ILE A 126 7.22 15.22 -4.77
CA ILE A 126 6.32 14.16 -4.32
C ILE A 126 4.93 14.26 -4.92
N SER A 127 4.38 15.48 -5.07
CA SER A 127 3.05 15.72 -5.63
C SER A 127 3.00 15.19 -7.05
N SER A 128 4.01 15.52 -7.86
CA SER A 128 4.09 15.05 -9.24
C SER A 128 4.28 13.53 -9.34
N LEU A 129 5.02 12.92 -8.40
CA LEU A 129 5.17 11.47 -8.34
C LEU A 129 3.86 10.77 -7.97
N SER A 130 3.15 11.31 -6.97
CA SER A 130 1.82 10.86 -6.55
C SER A 130 0.84 10.93 -7.72
N GLU A 131 0.68 12.09 -8.35
CA GLU A 131 -0.22 12.29 -9.51
C GLU A 131 0.08 11.32 -10.66
N LYS A 132 1.36 11.08 -10.95
CA LYS A 132 1.78 10.12 -11.98
C LYS A 132 1.37 8.69 -11.61
N LEU A 133 1.55 8.29 -10.36
CA LEU A 133 1.19 6.95 -9.89
C LEU A 133 -0.33 6.76 -9.84
N GLU A 134 -1.09 7.77 -9.44
CA GLU A 134 -2.56 7.75 -9.48
C GLU A 134 -3.08 7.61 -10.92
N ALA A 135 -2.50 8.36 -11.86
CA ALA A 135 -2.83 8.22 -13.28
C ALA A 135 -2.52 6.81 -13.81
N LYS A 136 -1.41 6.19 -13.37
CA LYS A 136 -1.10 4.78 -13.69
C LYS A 136 -2.11 3.83 -13.08
N MET A 137 -2.49 3.99 -11.80
CA MET A 137 -3.51 3.17 -11.14
C MET A 137 -4.83 3.22 -11.92
N ILE A 138 -5.29 4.41 -12.32
CA ILE A 138 -6.52 4.59 -13.09
C ILE A 138 -6.44 3.88 -14.45
N ALA A 139 -5.27 3.87 -15.10
CA ALA A 139 -5.09 3.23 -16.40
C ALA A 139 -4.96 1.70 -16.31
N GLU A 140 -4.33 1.19 -15.25
CA GLU A 140 -4.03 -0.24 -15.06
C GLU A 140 -5.15 -0.99 -14.35
N MET A 141 -5.90 -0.32 -13.47
CA MET A 141 -6.93 -0.93 -12.62
C MET A 141 -8.34 -0.62 -13.14
N LYS A 142 -9.10 -1.67 -13.44
CA LYS A 142 -10.52 -1.67 -13.83
C LYS A 142 -11.37 -1.99 -12.60
N ILE A 143 -11.58 -1.00 -11.75
CA ILE A 143 -12.29 -1.11 -10.46
C ILE A 143 -13.68 -0.49 -10.57
#